data_AF-A0A0F9SXQ3-F1
#
_entry.id   AF-A0A0F9SXQ3-F1
#
_cell.length_a   1.000
_cell.length_b   1.000
_cell.length_c   1.000
_cell.angle_alpha   90.00
_cell.angle_beta   90.00
_cell.angle_gamma   90.00
#
_symmetry.space_group_name_H-M   'P 1'
#
loop_
_entity.id
_entity.type
_entity.pdbx_description
1 polymer ?
#
loop_
_entity_poly.entity_id
_entity_poly.type
_entity_poly.pdbx_seq_one_letter_code
_entity_poly.pdbx_strand_id
1 'polypeptide(L)'
;MKLRIVVAVIILALGTLACADTFTAKIAAYGESHSIKCYSGGVVIYEGTSTGKVTSPVDSDGYQFKSMETGRLTEVSGECIIETFD
;
A
#
# COMPACT_ATOMS: atom_id res chain seq x y z
N MET A 1 17.94 38.48 -11.61
CA MET A 1 16.55 37.97 -11.73
C MET A 1 16.49 36.53 -12.21
N LYS A 2 17.17 36.17 -13.31
CA LYS A 2 17.20 34.79 -13.86
C LYS A 2 17.68 33.72 -12.87
N LEU A 3 18.76 33.99 -12.11
CA LEU A 3 19.30 33.04 -11.12
C LEU A 3 18.31 32.71 -9.99
N ARG A 4 17.52 33.70 -9.53
CA ARG A 4 16.52 33.49 -8.47
C ARG A 4 15.37 32.60 -8.95
N ILE A 5 14.99 32.72 -10.23
CA ILE A 5 13.96 31.87 -10.86
C ILE A 5 14.48 30.44 -10.99
N VAL A 6 15.72 30.24 -11.43
CA VAL A 6 16.33 28.90 -11.53
C VAL A 6 16.42 28.24 -10.15
N VAL A 7 16.84 28.96 -9.12
CA VAL A 7 16.89 28.44 -7.75
C VAL A 7 15.49 28.06 -7.24
N ALA A 8 14.47 28.88 -7.51
CA ALA A 8 13.10 28.58 -7.12
C ALA A 8 12.55 27.31 -7.83
N VAL A 9 12.86 27.12 -9.10
CA VAL A 9 12.46 25.92 -9.87
C VAL A 9 13.14 24.66 -9.34
N ILE A 10 14.43 24.74 -8.98
CA ILE A 10 15.16 23.60 -8.42
C ILE A 10 14.59 23.20 -7.05
N ILE A 11 14.28 24.17 -6.18
CA ILE A 11 13.67 23.91 -4.88
C ILE A 11 12.29 23.25 -5.03
N LEU A 12 11.48 23.73 -5.99
CA LEU A 12 10.18 23.13 -6.28
C LEU A 12 10.30 21.69 -6.81
N ALA A 13 11.29 21.43 -7.68
CA ALA A 13 11.54 20.09 -8.23
C ALA A 13 12.06 19.09 -7.17
N LEU A 14 12.84 19.56 -6.18
CA LEU A 14 13.30 18.72 -5.08
C LEU A 14 12.18 18.39 -4.09
N GLY A 15 11.18 19.26 -3.94
CA GLY A 15 10.03 19.05 -3.06
C GLY A 15 9.07 17.94 -3.50
N THR A 16 9.09 17.53 -4.77
CA THR A 16 8.20 16.46 -5.28
C THR A 16 8.75 15.05 -5.03
N LEU A 17 10.05 14.91 -4.72
CA LEU A 17 10.70 13.61 -4.50
C LEU A 17 10.21 12.90 -3.22
N ALA A 18 9.73 13.65 -2.21
CA ALA A 18 9.27 13.08 -0.95
C ALA A 18 7.94 12.29 -1.08
N CYS A 19 7.08 12.65 -2.04
CA CYS A 19 5.85 11.90 -2.34
C CYS A 19 6.11 10.75 -3.34
N ALA A 20 7.27 10.77 -4.00
CA ALA A 20 7.59 9.81 -5.04
C ALA A 20 7.82 8.41 -4.48
N ASP A 21 8.37 8.25 -3.28
CA ASP A 21 8.72 6.94 -2.71
C ASP A 21 7.49 6.04 -2.53
N THR A 22 6.51 6.46 -1.72
CA THR A 22 5.28 5.68 -1.49
C THR A 22 4.47 5.48 -2.77
N PHE A 23 4.45 6.48 -3.65
CA PHE A 23 3.77 6.37 -4.94
C PHE A 23 4.44 5.33 -5.85
N THR A 24 5.77 5.34 -5.91
CA THR A 24 6.57 4.38 -6.68
C THR A 24 6.40 2.98 -6.12
N ALA A 25 6.44 2.83 -4.79
CA ALA A 25 6.19 1.55 -4.12
C ALA A 25 4.78 1.00 -4.44
N LYS A 26 3.74 1.84 -4.42
CA LYS A 26 2.38 1.44 -4.81
C LYS A 26 2.28 0.97 -6.26
N ILE A 27 2.99 1.62 -7.18
CA ILE A 27 3.02 1.22 -8.59
C ILE A 27 3.81 -0.07 -8.76
N ALA A 28 4.97 -0.19 -8.11
CA ALA A 28 5.82 -1.38 -8.17
C ALA A 28 5.10 -2.61 -7.61
N ALA A 29 4.33 -2.45 -6.54
CA ALA A 29 3.53 -3.49 -5.93
C ALA A 29 2.26 -3.85 -6.73
N TYR A 30 1.96 -3.17 -7.84
CA TYR A 30 0.72 -3.38 -8.56
C TYR A 30 0.69 -4.76 -9.25
N GLY A 31 0.00 -5.70 -8.61
CA GLY A 31 -0.11 -7.09 -9.09
C GLY A 31 0.75 -8.08 -8.32
N GLU A 32 1.67 -7.58 -7.49
CA GLU A 32 2.47 -8.41 -6.60
C GLU A 32 1.63 -9.06 -5.50
N SER A 33 2.11 -10.19 -5.01
CA SER A 33 1.51 -10.86 -3.86
C SER A 33 1.89 -10.12 -2.57
N HIS A 34 0.98 -10.14 -1.59
CA HIS A 34 1.18 -9.45 -0.32
C HIS A 34 1.00 -10.38 0.86
N SER A 35 1.82 -10.20 1.89
CA SER A 35 1.60 -10.78 3.21
C SER A 35 0.65 -9.86 3.96
N ILE A 36 -0.36 -10.46 4.58
CA ILE A 36 -1.44 -9.75 5.24
C ILE A 36 -1.54 -10.32 6.65
N LYS A 37 -1.35 -9.44 7.64
CA LYS A 37 -1.52 -9.75 9.05
C LYS A 37 -2.46 -8.74 9.68
N CYS A 38 -3.63 -9.21 10.12
CA CYS A 38 -4.65 -8.36 10.71
C CYS A 38 -4.84 -8.63 12.18
N TYR A 39 -5.18 -7.58 12.91
CA TYR A 39 -5.32 -7.55 14.35
C TYR A 39 -6.69 -6.98 14.77
N SER A 40 -7.15 -7.39 15.94
CA SER A 40 -8.27 -6.77 16.64
C SER A 40 -7.98 -6.80 18.13
N GLY A 41 -7.95 -5.64 18.79
CA GLY A 41 -7.61 -5.55 20.23
C GLY A 41 -6.21 -6.08 20.55
N GLY A 42 -5.25 -5.94 19.62
CA GLY A 42 -3.86 -6.39 19.79
C GLY A 42 -3.62 -7.89 19.58
N VAL A 43 -4.65 -8.68 19.26
CA VAL A 43 -4.48 -10.10 18.91
C VAL A 43 -4.58 -10.30 17.39
N VAL A 44 -3.79 -11.24 16.86
CA VAL A 44 -3.86 -11.62 15.44
C VAL A 44 -5.18 -12.34 15.18
N ILE A 45 -5.96 -11.82 14.23
CA ILE A 45 -7.23 -12.42 13.79
C ILE A 45 -7.15 -13.02 12.39
N TYR A 46 -6.12 -12.64 11.62
CA TYR A 46 -5.87 -13.18 10.30
C TYR A 46 -4.38 -13.08 9.97
N GLU A 47 -3.83 -14.13 9.35
CA GLU A 47 -2.51 -14.15 8.74
C GLU A 47 -2.59 -14.97 7.45
N GLY A 48 -2.20 -14.40 6.33
CA GLY A 48 -2.30 -15.04 5.03
C GLY A 48 -1.69 -14.22 3.91
N THR A 49 -1.88 -14.74 2.70
CA THR A 49 -1.21 -14.23 1.50
C THR A 49 -2.22 -13.91 0.41
N SER A 50 -2.12 -12.74 -0.21
CA SER A 50 -2.89 -12.44 -1.42
C SER A 50 -2.18 -12.96 -2.67
N THR A 51 -2.94 -13.32 -3.71
CA THR A 51 -2.36 -13.63 -5.03
C THR A 51 -2.01 -12.38 -5.85
N GLY A 52 -2.13 -11.19 -5.27
CA GLY A 52 -2.11 -9.93 -6.01
C GLY A 52 -2.68 -8.77 -5.20
N LYS A 53 -3.23 -7.79 -5.91
CA LYS A 53 -3.75 -6.54 -5.34
C LYS A 53 -4.64 -6.72 -4.11
N VAL A 54 -4.35 -5.93 -3.09
CA VAL A 54 -5.20 -5.71 -1.90
C VAL A 54 -5.89 -4.35 -2.00
N THR A 55 -7.18 -4.27 -1.71
CA THR A 55 -7.96 -3.03 -1.79
C THR A 55 -8.82 -2.81 -0.55
N SER A 56 -8.92 -1.57 -0.09
CA SER A 56 -9.91 -1.17 0.91
C SER A 56 -11.09 -0.48 0.21
N PRO A 57 -12.31 -1.01 0.32
CA PRO A 57 -13.52 -0.34 -0.20
C PRO A 57 -13.77 1.00 0.49
N VAL A 58 -14.39 1.94 -0.22
CA VAL A 58 -14.66 3.31 0.30
C VAL A 58 -15.52 3.31 1.56
N ASP A 59 -16.43 2.33 1.67
CA ASP A 59 -17.39 2.21 2.77
C ASP A 59 -17.08 1.04 3.72
N SER A 60 -15.83 0.56 3.76
CA SER A 60 -15.38 -0.55 4.62
C SER A 60 -14.14 -0.14 5.43
N ASP A 61 -14.07 -0.65 6.66
CA ASP A 61 -12.87 -0.60 7.51
C ASP A 61 -11.92 -1.79 7.27
N GLY A 62 -12.22 -2.61 6.25
CA GLY A 62 -11.50 -3.81 5.92
C GLY A 62 -10.72 -3.77 4.61
N TYR A 63 -10.09 -4.91 4.33
CA TYR A 63 -9.29 -5.13 3.14
C TYR A 63 -9.77 -6.37 2.40
N GLN A 64 -10.01 -6.20 1.10
CA GLN A 64 -10.42 -7.24 0.16
C GLN A 64 -9.24 -7.69 -0.70
N PHE A 65 -9.10 -8.99 -0.87
CA PHE A 65 -8.07 -9.61 -1.71
C PHE A 65 -8.46 -11.05 -2.08
N LYS A 66 -7.81 -11.60 -3.10
CA LYS A 66 -7.91 -13.03 -3.41
C LYS A 66 -6.87 -13.79 -2.58
N SER A 67 -7.32 -14.65 -1.67
CA SER A 67 -6.43 -15.48 -0.84
C SER A 67 -5.71 -16.50 -1.72
N MET A 68 -4.40 -16.65 -1.51
CA MET A 68 -3.58 -17.64 -2.19
C MET A 68 -3.89 -19.05 -1.70
N GLU A 69 -4.21 -19.21 -0.41
CA GLU A 69 -4.48 -20.48 0.24
C GLU A 69 -5.81 -21.09 -0.20
N THR A 70 -6.83 -20.23 -0.36
CA THR A 70 -8.19 -20.70 -0.65
C THR A 70 -8.64 -20.42 -2.07
N GLY A 71 -7.95 -19.54 -2.80
CA GLY A 71 -8.35 -19.07 -4.13
C GLY A 71 -9.61 -18.20 -4.13
N ARG A 72 -10.16 -17.86 -2.95
CA ARG A 72 -11.41 -17.11 -2.79
C ARG A 72 -11.17 -15.63 -2.53
N LEU A 73 -12.16 -14.81 -2.91
CA LEU A 73 -12.25 -13.44 -2.39
C LEU A 73 -12.42 -13.50 -0.88
N THR A 74 -11.54 -12.80 -0.17
CA THR A 74 -11.51 -12.69 1.29
C THR A 74 -11.58 -11.22 1.65
N GLU A 75 -12.39 -10.91 2.66
CA GLU A 75 -12.43 -9.59 3.30
C GLU A 75 -12.11 -9.77 4.78
N VAL A 76 -11.21 -8.95 5.30
CA VAL A 76 -10.91 -8.89 6.73
C VAL A 76 -11.13 -7.47 7.20
N SER A 77 -12.06 -7.28 8.14
CA SER A 77 -12.26 -6.02 8.86
C SER A 77 -11.36 -5.99 10.09
N GLY A 78 -10.47 -5.01 10.17
CA GLY A 78 -9.53 -4.87 11.28
C GLY A 78 -8.27 -4.07 10.94
N GLU A 79 -7.38 -3.96 11.90
CA GLU A 79 -6.09 -3.28 11.73
C GLU A 79 -5.12 -4.21 11.00
N CYS A 80 -4.81 -3.96 9.74
CA CYS A 80 -3.96 -4.84 8.94
C CYS A 80 -2.60 -4.21 8.60
N ILE A 81 -1.55 -5.02 8.71
CA ILE A 81 -0.25 -4.78 8.09
C ILE A 81 -0.24 -5.54 6.76
N ILE A 82 0.07 -4.83 5.67
CA ILE A 82 0.10 -5.36 4.30
C ILE A 82 1.45 -5.03 3.70
N GLU A 83 2.25 -6.05 3.40
CA GLU A 83 3.61 -5.91 2.91
C GLU A 83 3.78 -6.73 1.63
N THR A 84 4.40 -6.16 0.60
CA THR A 84 4.92 -6.96 -0.52
C THR A 84 6.12 -7.77 -0.04
N PHE A 85 6.28 -8.97 -0.57
CA PHE A 85 7.51 -9.75 -0.41
C PHE A 85 8.18 -9.94 -1.78
N ASP A 86 9.51 -9.94 -1.78
CA ASP A 86 10.36 -10.10 -2.96
C ASP A 86 10.34 -11.53 -3.54
#